data_AF-A0AAV9G5B1-F1
#
_entry.id   AF-A0AAV9G5B1-F1
#
_cell.length_a   1.000
_cell.length_b   1.000
_cell.length_c   1.000
_cell.angle_alpha   90.00
_cell.angle_beta   90.00
_cell.angle_gamma   90.00
#
_symmetry.space_group_name_H-M   'P 1'
#
loop_
_entity.id
_entity.type
_entity.pdbx_description
1 polymer ?
#
loop_
_entity_poly.entity_id
_entity_poly.type
_entity_poly.pdbx_seq_one_letter_code
_entity_poly.pdbx_strand_id
1 'polypeptide(L)'
;MTPPDDDARAATPIAVGVVTVVLTCIVVFLRFVSRGYLLRVLSLTDAAIAFSLVLSIAYTGFMVVQIRTGYGVHKWDMSMEQLAIYFKMVYAALILYSTAIIVTKVSVLLLFLDVFHSTRLRRVAWFTLGLVGIHGTWIVLSNVFFCVPIKAFWDLTISRDRCFEPMKWFIEMWAHIALDFVIFLLPLPVIRSMTLQRRQKMWLCFVFSLGFMVCLVASIRLYYMYHMVTSDDPTYDSMVLIVLCFIELNLSIAIPCLITLKPIVDRVFPGFLLQKDAAIRLADGSPARPNDSRHPPTISSPLPRPLRRDLEMDEG
;
A
#
# COMPACT_ATOMS: atom_id res chain seq x y z
N MET A 1 -13.74 -6.01 37.46
CA MET A 1 -13.87 -7.34 36.84
C MET A 1 -14.62 -7.08 35.55
N THR A 2 -13.90 -7.00 34.42
CA THR A 2 -14.52 -6.76 33.11
C THR A 2 -15.42 -7.95 32.78
N PRO A 3 -16.63 -7.73 32.24
CA PRO A 3 -17.50 -8.83 31.82
C PRO A 3 -16.78 -9.67 30.74
N PRO A 4 -17.00 -10.99 30.71
CA PRO A 4 -16.27 -11.93 29.84
C PRO A 4 -16.39 -11.63 28.33
N ASP A 5 -17.37 -10.82 27.92
CA ASP A 5 -17.55 -10.39 26.53
C ASP A 5 -16.56 -9.30 26.07
N ASP A 6 -16.00 -8.51 27.01
CA ASP A 6 -15.10 -7.40 26.68
C ASP A 6 -13.68 -7.90 26.32
N ASP A 7 -13.22 -8.95 27.00
CA ASP A 7 -11.90 -9.55 26.75
C ASP A 7 -11.83 -10.19 25.35
N ALA A 8 -12.92 -10.85 24.92
CA ALA A 8 -13.03 -11.43 23.58
C ALA A 8 -13.04 -10.35 22.48
N ARG A 9 -13.65 -9.19 22.76
CA ARG A 9 -13.72 -8.06 21.85
C ARG A 9 -12.39 -7.34 21.70
N ALA A 10 -11.62 -7.20 22.78
CA ALA A 10 -10.28 -6.61 22.75
C ALA A 10 -9.25 -7.54 22.05
N ALA A 11 -9.42 -8.86 22.14
CA ALA A 11 -8.52 -9.82 21.52
C ALA A 11 -8.53 -9.76 19.98
N THR A 12 -9.69 -9.45 19.38
CA THR A 12 -9.89 -9.49 17.93
C THR A 12 -9.04 -8.43 17.19
N PRO A 13 -9.09 -7.12 17.54
CA PRO A 13 -8.25 -6.11 16.89
C PRO A 13 -6.75 -6.35 17.09
N ILE A 14 -6.34 -6.85 18.27
CA ILE A 14 -4.93 -7.19 18.52
C ILE A 14 -4.48 -8.30 17.57
N ALA A 15 -5.25 -9.39 17.47
CA ALA A 15 -4.92 -10.51 16.59
C ALA A 15 -4.82 -10.05 15.13
N VAL A 16 -5.80 -9.28 14.64
CA VAL A 16 -5.79 -8.76 13.27
C VAL A 16 -4.60 -7.82 13.03
N GLY A 17 -4.33 -6.88 13.94
CA GLY A 17 -3.20 -5.95 13.82
C GLY A 17 -1.86 -6.68 13.74
N VAL A 18 -1.62 -7.64 14.64
CA VAL A 18 -0.38 -8.43 14.66
C VAL A 18 -0.24 -9.30 13.41
N VAL A 19 -1.30 -10.02 13.00
CA VAL A 19 -1.24 -10.89 11.83
C VAL A 19 -1.00 -10.07 10.55
N THR A 20 -1.73 -8.97 10.38
CA THR A 20 -1.59 -8.13 9.18
C THR A 20 -0.22 -7.46 9.10
N VAL A 21 0.34 -6.95 10.21
CA VAL A 21 1.68 -6.35 10.17
C VAL A 21 2.78 -7.39 9.92
N VAL A 22 2.67 -8.59 10.49
CA VAL A 22 3.63 -9.68 10.25
C VAL A 22 3.61 -10.11 8.79
N LEU A 23 2.42 -10.28 8.19
CA LEU A 23 2.29 -10.58 6.77
C LEU A 23 2.91 -9.47 5.91
N THR A 24 2.67 -8.20 6.25
CA THR A 24 3.29 -7.06 5.55
C THR A 24 4.81 -7.08 5.66
N CYS A 25 5.37 -7.36 6.85
CA CYS A 25 6.82 -7.50 7.04
C CYS A 25 7.40 -8.56 6.10
N ILE A 26 6.76 -9.73 5.99
CA ILE A 26 7.19 -10.81 5.09
C ILE A 26 7.18 -10.34 3.63
N VAL A 27 6.08 -9.72 3.19
CA VAL A 27 5.93 -9.29 1.79
C VAL A 27 6.92 -8.16 1.44
N VAL A 28 7.17 -7.21 2.35
CA VAL A 28 8.18 -6.15 2.17
C VAL A 28 9.58 -6.75 2.15
N PHE A 29 9.89 -7.70 3.02
CA PHE A 29 11.17 -8.41 3.00
C PHE A 29 11.39 -9.11 1.65
N LEU A 30 10.40 -9.84 1.15
CA LEU A 30 10.47 -10.48 -0.17
C LEU A 30 10.69 -9.46 -1.30
N ARG A 31 10.10 -8.26 -1.19
CA ARG A 31 10.37 -7.17 -2.14
C ARG A 31 11.83 -6.74 -2.11
N PHE A 32 12.43 -6.55 -0.94
CA PHE A 32 13.84 -6.19 -0.82
C PHE A 32 14.77 -7.27 -1.36
N VAL A 33 14.44 -8.55 -1.15
CA VAL A 33 15.15 -9.66 -1.77
C VAL A 33 15.01 -9.60 -3.31
N SER A 34 13.80 -9.40 -3.83
CA SER A 34 13.54 -9.29 -5.28
C SER A 34 14.32 -8.14 -5.92
N ARG A 35 14.15 -6.93 -5.39
CA ARG A 35 14.66 -5.71 -6.02
C ARG A 35 16.10 -5.42 -5.66
N GLY A 36 16.49 -5.62 -4.41
CA GLY A 36 17.84 -5.35 -3.91
C GLY A 36 18.82 -6.45 -4.26
N TYR A 37 18.48 -7.71 -4.00
CA TYR A 37 19.39 -8.83 -4.21
C TYR A 37 19.34 -9.41 -5.62
N LEU A 38 18.14 -9.72 -6.15
CA LEU A 38 18.01 -10.35 -7.47
C LEU A 38 18.19 -9.34 -8.62
N LEU A 39 17.50 -8.21 -8.57
CA LEU A 39 17.52 -7.22 -9.66
C LEU A 39 18.56 -6.11 -9.48
N ARG A 40 19.06 -5.87 -8.27
CA ARG A 40 20.01 -4.80 -7.91
C ARG A 40 19.56 -3.39 -8.33
N VAL A 41 18.27 -3.09 -8.18
CA VAL A 41 17.62 -1.81 -8.58
C VAL A 41 16.81 -1.20 -7.42
N LEU A 42 17.51 -0.82 -6.36
CA LEU A 42 16.90 -0.04 -5.27
C LEU A 42 16.60 1.38 -5.75
N SER A 43 15.36 1.82 -5.56
CA SER A 43 14.94 3.20 -5.85
C SER A 43 14.35 3.88 -4.62
N LEU A 44 14.08 5.20 -4.70
CA LEU A 44 13.41 5.96 -3.64
C LEU A 44 12.07 5.33 -3.22
N THR A 45 11.41 4.64 -4.16
CA THR A 45 10.23 3.82 -3.94
C THR A 45 10.42 2.80 -2.80
N ASP A 46 11.59 2.15 -2.73
CA ASP A 46 11.90 1.12 -1.74
C ASP A 46 12.23 1.74 -0.36
N ALA A 47 12.87 2.91 -0.33
CA ALA A 47 13.06 3.65 0.92
C ALA A 47 11.71 4.12 1.50
N ALA A 48 10.82 4.64 0.67
CA ALA A 48 9.49 5.08 1.09
C ALA A 48 8.64 3.92 1.64
N ILE A 49 8.67 2.73 1.01
CA ILE A 49 7.90 1.59 1.51
C ILE A 49 8.44 1.04 2.83
N ALA A 50 9.77 1.03 3.02
CA ALA A 50 10.37 0.68 4.30
C ALA A 50 10.00 1.68 5.40
N PHE A 51 10.01 2.98 5.09
CA PHE A 51 9.60 4.00 6.05
C PHE A 51 8.12 3.83 6.44
N SER A 52 7.24 3.56 5.47
CA SER A 52 5.85 3.23 5.75
C SER A 52 5.69 1.99 6.64
N LEU A 53 6.48 0.93 6.40
CA LEU A 53 6.47 -0.27 7.24
C LEU A 53 6.83 0.05 8.70
N VAL A 54 7.87 0.85 8.92
CA VAL A 54 8.26 1.28 10.28
C VAL A 54 7.12 2.02 10.97
N LEU A 55 6.45 2.93 10.26
CA LEU A 55 5.29 3.64 10.79
C LEU A 55 4.10 2.70 11.06
N SER A 56 3.87 1.68 10.22
CA SER A 56 2.84 0.66 10.44
C SER A 56 3.12 -0.21 11.68
N ILE A 57 4.38 -0.59 11.90
CA ILE A 57 4.81 -1.31 13.11
C ILE A 57 4.61 -0.43 14.34
N ALA A 58 5.01 0.84 14.28
CA ALA A 58 4.79 1.79 15.36
C ALA A 58 3.29 1.96 15.66
N TYR A 59 2.47 2.22 14.63
CA TYR A 59 1.02 2.32 14.77
C TYR A 59 0.42 1.07 15.43
N THR A 60 0.79 -0.12 14.96
CA THR A 60 0.33 -1.38 15.56
C THR A 60 0.76 -1.53 17.02
N GLY A 61 2.00 -1.19 17.35
CA GLY A 61 2.48 -1.20 18.74
C GLY A 61 1.68 -0.27 19.64
N PHE A 62 1.47 0.99 19.21
CA PHE A 62 0.67 1.97 19.95
C PHE A 62 -0.76 1.48 20.17
N MET A 63 -1.43 0.98 19.12
CA MET A 63 -2.79 0.47 19.20
C MET A 63 -2.88 -0.76 20.12
N VAL A 64 -1.92 -1.69 20.10
CA VAL A 64 -1.92 -2.86 20.99
C VAL A 64 -1.76 -2.44 22.45
N VAL A 65 -0.86 -1.52 22.75
CA VAL A 65 -0.70 -0.97 24.10
C VAL A 65 -2.00 -0.30 24.53
N GLN A 66 -2.54 0.57 23.67
CA GLN A 66 -3.77 1.28 23.92
C GLN A 66 -4.93 0.32 24.22
N ILE A 67 -5.01 -0.79 23.45
CA ILE A 67 -6.08 -1.75 23.64
C ILE A 67 -5.97 -2.43 25.01
N ARG A 68 -4.76 -2.86 25.38
CA ARG A 68 -4.48 -3.52 26.67
C ARG A 68 -4.64 -2.60 27.88
N THR A 69 -4.49 -1.30 27.71
CA THR A 69 -4.61 -0.32 28.80
C THR A 69 -6.02 0.18 29.05
N GLY A 70 -7.02 -0.30 28.30
CA GLY A 70 -8.43 0.02 28.58
C GLY A 70 -9.35 0.19 27.38
N TYR A 71 -9.01 -0.25 26.16
CA TYR A 71 -10.02 -0.30 25.10
C TYR A 71 -11.13 -1.28 25.46
N GLY A 72 -12.38 -0.93 25.11
CA GLY A 72 -13.55 -1.78 25.29
C GLY A 72 -14.28 -1.54 26.61
N VAL A 73 -13.72 -0.75 27.51
CA VAL A 73 -14.40 -0.26 28.71
C VAL A 73 -15.15 1.02 28.37
N HIS A 74 -16.38 1.15 28.85
CA HIS A 74 -17.18 2.33 28.60
C HIS A 74 -16.50 3.60 29.13
N LYS A 75 -16.67 4.73 28.42
CA LYS A 75 -16.06 6.02 28.82
C LYS A 75 -16.38 6.42 30.27
N TRP A 76 -17.56 6.07 30.78
CA TRP A 76 -18.01 6.39 32.14
C TRP A 76 -17.32 5.57 33.24
N ASP A 77 -16.72 4.43 32.89
CA ASP A 77 -15.99 3.58 33.84
C ASP A 77 -14.50 3.95 33.93
N MET A 78 -14.05 4.96 33.17
CA MET A 78 -12.67 5.46 33.16
C MET A 78 -12.48 6.67 34.06
N SER A 79 -11.38 6.69 34.82
CA SER A 79 -10.94 7.91 35.50
C SER A 79 -10.50 8.98 34.48
N MET A 80 -10.55 10.26 34.88
CA MET A 80 -10.11 11.38 34.03
C MET A 80 -8.64 11.25 33.58
N GLU A 81 -7.78 10.67 34.43
CA GLU A 81 -6.37 10.42 34.08
C GLU A 81 -6.23 9.36 32.98
N GLN A 82 -6.95 8.24 33.11
CA GLN A 82 -6.98 7.17 32.11
C GLN A 82 -7.53 7.69 30.77
N LEU A 83 -8.57 8.52 30.83
CA LEU A 83 -9.18 9.13 29.65
C LEU A 83 -8.23 10.11 28.95
N ALA A 84 -7.44 10.88 29.70
CA ALA A 84 -6.41 11.75 29.15
C ALA A 84 -5.27 10.94 28.49
N ILE A 85 -4.83 9.84 29.10
CA ILE A 85 -3.84 8.94 28.50
C ILE A 85 -4.39 8.31 27.22
N TYR A 86 -5.65 7.88 27.23
CA TYR A 86 -6.34 7.34 26.06
C TYR A 86 -6.31 8.33 24.88
N PHE A 87 -6.71 9.58 25.09
CA PHE A 87 -6.70 10.58 24.03
C PHE A 87 -5.28 10.92 23.55
N LYS A 88 -4.26 10.90 24.41
CA LYS A 88 -2.85 11.05 23.96
C LYS A 88 -2.43 9.92 23.02
N MET A 89 -2.83 8.69 23.32
CA MET A 89 -2.55 7.53 22.46
C MET A 89 -3.31 7.61 21.14
N VAL A 90 -4.60 8.00 21.16
CA VAL A 90 -5.39 8.24 19.95
C VAL A 90 -4.71 9.30 19.07
N TYR A 91 -4.28 10.42 19.67
CA TYR A 91 -3.58 11.49 18.96
C TYR A 91 -2.32 10.99 18.24
N ALA A 92 -1.47 10.23 18.93
CA ALA A 92 -0.27 9.65 18.34
C ALA A 92 -0.60 8.65 17.21
N ALA A 93 -1.59 7.78 17.43
CA ALA A 93 -2.03 6.78 16.47
C ALA A 93 -2.57 7.43 15.18
N LEU A 94 -3.32 8.52 15.29
CA LEU A 94 -3.85 9.27 14.16
C LEU A 94 -2.74 9.84 13.26
N ILE A 95 -1.71 10.42 13.86
CA ILE A 95 -0.56 10.98 13.12
C ILE A 95 0.24 9.87 12.47
N LEU A 96 0.53 8.78 13.18
CA LEU A 96 1.27 7.63 12.66
C LEU A 96 0.54 7.00 11.47
N TYR A 97 -0.75 6.70 11.63
CA TYR A 97 -1.59 6.11 10.60
C TYR A 97 -1.66 6.99 9.34
N SER A 98 -2.00 8.28 9.50
CA SER A 98 -2.16 9.20 8.37
C SER A 98 -0.84 9.39 7.62
N THR A 99 0.27 9.53 8.34
CA THR A 99 1.61 9.63 7.73
C THR A 99 1.96 8.34 6.97
N ALA A 100 1.74 7.17 7.56
CA ALA A 100 2.05 5.89 6.93
C ALA A 100 1.29 5.67 5.63
N ILE A 101 -0.02 5.95 5.61
CA ILE A 101 -0.82 5.84 4.39
C ILE A 101 -0.32 6.78 3.30
N ILE A 102 -0.06 8.05 3.62
CA ILE A 102 0.37 9.03 2.61
C ILE A 102 1.71 8.63 2.01
N VAL A 103 2.68 8.21 2.83
CA VAL A 103 3.97 7.69 2.36
C VAL A 103 3.76 6.47 1.47
N THR A 104 2.82 5.59 1.82
CA THR A 104 2.48 4.41 1.00
C THR A 104 1.94 4.80 -0.36
N LYS A 105 0.99 5.75 -0.43
CA LYS A 105 0.43 6.26 -1.70
C LYS A 105 1.51 6.90 -2.57
N VAL A 106 2.42 7.66 -1.96
CA VAL A 106 3.60 8.22 -2.64
C VAL A 106 4.48 7.10 -3.20
N SER A 107 4.80 6.07 -2.42
CA SER A 107 5.59 4.92 -2.88
C SER A 107 4.90 4.19 -4.06
N VAL A 108 3.59 3.97 -4.01
CA VAL A 108 2.83 3.36 -5.12
C VAL A 108 2.94 4.20 -6.40
N LEU A 109 2.79 5.52 -6.31
CA LEU A 109 2.88 6.41 -7.47
C LEU A 109 4.29 6.45 -8.05
N LEU A 110 5.32 6.49 -7.20
CA LEU A 110 6.72 6.37 -7.64
C LEU A 110 6.97 5.03 -8.32
N LEU A 111 6.43 3.93 -7.79
CA LEU A 111 6.49 2.62 -8.43
C LEU A 111 5.85 2.64 -9.82
N PHE A 112 4.70 3.31 -9.99
CA PHE A 112 4.07 3.42 -11.30
C PHE A 112 4.89 4.24 -12.28
N LEU A 113 5.56 5.29 -11.82
CA LEU A 113 6.50 6.07 -12.63
C LEU A 113 7.74 5.26 -13.03
N ASP A 114 8.22 4.37 -12.17
CA ASP A 114 9.35 3.47 -12.43
C ASP A 114 8.98 2.35 -13.44
N VAL A 115 7.78 1.76 -13.30
CA VAL A 115 7.38 0.57 -14.06
C VAL A 115 6.83 0.94 -15.45
N PHE A 116 6.03 1.99 -15.55
CA PHE A 116 5.31 2.30 -16.78
C PHE A 116 5.98 3.43 -17.58
N HIS A 117 6.26 3.16 -18.85
CA HIS A 117 6.94 4.10 -19.75
C HIS A 117 5.99 5.00 -20.55
N SER A 118 4.66 4.84 -20.38
CA SER A 118 3.66 5.64 -21.12
C SER A 118 3.69 7.11 -20.68
N THR A 119 3.87 8.03 -21.64
CA THR A 119 3.96 9.48 -21.38
C THR A 119 2.69 10.05 -20.77
N ARG A 120 1.51 9.61 -21.24
CA ARG A 120 0.20 10.02 -20.70
C ARG A 120 0.06 9.57 -19.25
N LEU A 121 0.39 8.31 -18.98
CA LEU A 121 0.31 7.74 -17.63
C LEU A 121 1.22 8.48 -16.66
N ARG A 122 2.47 8.72 -17.07
CA ARG A 122 3.46 9.43 -16.24
C ARG A 122 3.01 10.85 -15.92
N ARG A 123 2.41 11.56 -16.87
CA ARG A 123 1.86 12.91 -16.63
C ARG A 123 0.73 12.87 -15.59
N VAL A 124 -0.20 11.93 -15.71
CA VAL A 124 -1.29 11.75 -14.73
C VAL A 124 -0.72 11.34 -13.37
N ALA A 125 0.25 10.43 -13.32
CA ALA A 125 0.88 9.98 -12.07
C ALA A 125 1.61 11.12 -11.35
N TRP A 126 2.35 11.98 -12.06
CA TRP A 126 2.96 13.19 -11.48
C TRP A 126 1.92 14.17 -10.94
N PHE A 127 0.82 14.38 -11.66
CA PHE A 127 -0.29 15.22 -11.19
C PHE A 127 -0.94 14.64 -9.93
N THR A 128 -1.25 13.34 -9.93
CA THR A 128 -1.79 12.63 -8.77
C THR A 128 -0.83 12.67 -7.58
N LEU A 129 0.49 12.58 -7.82
CA LEU A 129 1.51 12.69 -6.78
C LEU A 129 1.46 14.07 -6.10
N GLY A 130 1.29 15.14 -6.89
CA GLY A 130 1.06 16.48 -6.35
C GLY A 130 -0.19 16.57 -5.47
N LEU A 131 -1.32 16.00 -5.94
CA LEU A 131 -2.57 15.96 -5.16
C LEU A 131 -2.41 15.19 -3.85
N VAL A 132 -1.77 14.02 -3.88
CA VAL A 132 -1.48 13.21 -2.69
C VAL A 132 -0.55 13.97 -1.74
N GLY A 133 0.44 14.70 -2.25
CA GLY A 133 1.33 15.54 -1.44
C GLY A 133 0.59 16.68 -0.73
N ILE A 134 -0.30 17.38 -1.43
CA ILE A 134 -1.13 18.46 -0.87
C ILE A 134 -2.07 17.91 0.20
N HIS A 135 -2.86 16.88 -0.16
CA HIS A 135 -3.79 16.23 0.77
C HIS A 135 -3.06 15.64 1.98
N GLY A 136 -1.90 15.01 1.76
CA GLY A 136 -1.08 14.40 2.79
C GLY A 136 -0.47 15.41 3.75
N THR A 137 -0.01 16.55 3.23
CA THR A 137 0.50 17.63 4.08
C THR A 137 -0.64 18.23 4.90
N TRP A 138 -1.80 18.46 4.28
CA TRP A 138 -2.98 18.96 4.97
C TRP A 138 -3.44 18.05 6.11
N ILE A 139 -3.62 16.74 5.86
CA ILE A 139 -4.14 15.81 6.87
C ILE A 139 -3.19 15.65 8.06
N VAL A 140 -1.87 15.64 7.83
CA VAL A 140 -0.89 15.55 8.92
C VAL A 140 -0.91 16.83 9.74
N LEU A 141 -0.87 18.00 9.11
CA LEU A 141 -0.89 19.28 9.82
C LEU A 141 -2.21 19.50 10.56
N SER A 142 -3.34 19.16 9.95
CA SER A 142 -4.67 19.32 10.57
C SER A 142 -4.86 18.37 11.76
N ASN A 143 -4.23 17.19 11.75
CA ASN A 143 -4.22 16.27 12.89
C ASN A 143 -3.27 16.74 14.00
N VAL A 144 -2.08 17.26 13.65
CA VAL A 144 -1.13 17.81 14.63
C VAL A 144 -1.75 19.03 15.33
N PHE A 145 -2.33 19.94 14.57
CA PHE A 145 -2.94 21.18 15.06
C PHE A 145 -4.46 21.04 15.22
N PHE A 146 -4.95 19.87 15.62
CA PHE A 146 -6.40 19.63 15.73
C PHE A 146 -7.07 20.61 16.71
N CYS A 147 -6.38 21.00 17.77
CA CYS A 147 -6.83 21.98 18.76
C CYS A 147 -5.76 23.05 19.02
N VAL A 148 -6.21 24.27 19.37
CA VAL A 148 -5.34 25.36 19.83
C VAL A 148 -5.77 25.82 21.23
N PRO A 149 -5.09 25.42 22.32
CA PRO A 149 -3.81 24.71 22.37
C PRO A 149 -3.95 23.20 22.10
N ILE A 150 -2.88 22.56 21.59
CA ILE A 150 -2.84 21.12 21.27
C ILE A 150 -3.24 20.26 22.48
N LYS A 151 -2.91 20.72 23.70
CA LYS A 151 -3.26 20.04 24.96
C LYS A 151 -4.77 19.83 25.15
N ALA A 152 -5.62 20.67 24.56
CA ALA A 152 -7.08 20.56 24.67
C ALA A 152 -7.64 19.28 23.99
N PHE A 153 -6.83 18.59 23.17
CA PHE A 153 -7.22 17.30 22.62
C PHE A 153 -7.40 16.23 23.72
N TRP A 154 -6.45 16.15 24.65
CA TRP A 154 -6.45 15.12 25.71
C TRP A 154 -6.80 15.63 27.10
N ASP A 155 -6.70 16.94 27.34
CA ASP A 155 -7.08 17.55 28.61
C ASP A 155 -8.51 18.08 28.54
N LEU A 156 -9.44 17.35 29.16
CA LEU A 156 -10.86 17.69 29.17
C LEU A 156 -11.21 18.90 30.03
N THR A 157 -10.27 19.41 30.83
CA THR A 157 -10.47 20.61 31.65
C THR A 157 -10.32 21.90 30.85
N ILE A 158 -9.73 21.83 29.64
CA ILE A 158 -9.50 22.97 28.76
C ILE A 158 -10.69 23.10 27.79
N SER A 159 -11.15 24.33 27.56
CA SER A 159 -12.20 24.58 26.56
C SER A 159 -11.79 24.08 25.16
N ARG A 160 -12.75 23.46 24.47
CA ARG A 160 -12.60 22.89 23.12
C ARG A 160 -13.10 23.83 22.01
N ASP A 161 -13.38 25.09 22.32
CA ASP A 161 -13.91 26.09 21.37
C ASP A 161 -12.98 26.35 20.18
N ARG A 162 -11.69 26.06 20.33
CA ARG A 162 -10.65 26.21 19.29
C ARG A 162 -10.13 24.88 18.75
N CYS A 163 -10.95 23.84 18.79
CA CYS A 163 -10.70 22.58 18.10
C CYS A 163 -11.47 22.51 16.78
N PHE A 164 -10.96 21.77 15.81
CA PHE A 164 -11.73 21.49 14.60
C PHE A 164 -13.01 20.71 14.92
N GLU A 165 -14.06 20.98 14.16
CA GLU A 165 -15.29 20.21 14.24
C GLU A 165 -15.07 18.76 13.78
N PRO A 166 -15.77 17.77 14.37
CA PRO A 166 -15.68 16.37 13.94
C PRO A 166 -15.99 16.17 12.44
N MET A 167 -16.76 17.08 11.83
CA MET A 167 -17.06 17.08 10.40
C MET A 167 -15.79 17.07 9.51
N LYS A 168 -14.67 17.65 10.00
CA LYS A 168 -13.35 17.61 9.32
C LYS A 168 -12.98 16.20 8.87
N TRP A 169 -13.16 15.22 9.75
CA TRP A 169 -12.74 13.84 9.54
C TRP A 169 -13.48 13.18 8.37
N PHE A 170 -14.74 13.53 8.15
CA PHE A 170 -15.53 13.03 7.02
C PHE A 170 -15.02 13.56 5.70
N ILE A 171 -14.76 14.87 5.63
CA ILE A 171 -14.28 15.54 4.41
C ILE A 171 -12.92 14.95 4.01
N GLU A 172 -12.03 14.75 4.99
CA GLU A 172 -10.73 14.11 4.78
C GLU A 172 -10.86 12.65 4.32
N MET A 173 -11.81 11.90 4.87
CA MET A 173 -12.10 10.53 4.42
C MET A 173 -12.57 10.46 2.97
N TRP A 174 -13.48 11.35 2.55
CA TRP A 174 -13.94 11.39 1.16
C TRP A 174 -12.79 11.68 0.19
N ALA A 175 -11.94 12.64 0.52
CA ALA A 175 -10.75 12.95 -0.28
C ALA A 175 -9.76 11.77 -0.31
N HIS A 176 -9.56 11.10 0.83
CA HIS A 176 -8.73 9.90 0.93
C HIS A 176 -9.20 8.78 -0.01
N ILE A 177 -10.49 8.44 0.05
CA ILE A 177 -11.12 7.40 -0.78
C ILE A 177 -11.04 7.76 -2.25
N ALA A 178 -11.34 9.02 -2.61
CA ALA A 178 -11.24 9.50 -3.98
C ALA A 178 -9.82 9.34 -4.55
N LEU A 179 -8.79 9.66 -3.75
CA LEU A 179 -7.40 9.47 -4.15
C LEU A 179 -7.04 7.99 -4.32
N ASP A 180 -7.56 7.08 -3.50
CA ASP A 180 -7.35 5.64 -3.72
C ASP A 180 -7.92 5.16 -5.04
N PHE A 181 -9.15 5.53 -5.36
CA PHE A 181 -9.74 5.20 -6.66
C PHE A 181 -8.91 5.73 -7.81
N VAL A 182 -8.44 7.00 -7.74
CA VAL A 182 -7.58 7.57 -8.78
C VAL A 182 -6.29 6.75 -8.94
N ILE A 183 -5.62 6.41 -7.84
CA ILE A 183 -4.36 5.64 -7.87
C ILE A 183 -4.57 4.24 -8.45
N PHE A 184 -5.59 3.50 -8.02
CA PHE A 184 -5.82 2.13 -8.50
C PHE A 184 -6.40 2.06 -9.91
N LEU A 185 -7.16 3.07 -10.35
CA LEU A 185 -7.67 3.15 -11.72
C LEU A 185 -6.58 3.56 -12.72
N LEU A 186 -5.59 4.33 -12.29
CA LEU A 186 -4.53 4.90 -13.14
C LEU A 186 -3.87 3.89 -14.10
N PRO A 187 -3.40 2.71 -13.66
CA PRO A 187 -2.74 1.75 -14.56
C PRO A 187 -3.71 0.92 -15.43
N LEU A 188 -5.02 0.86 -15.15
CA LEU A 188 -5.96 -0.01 -15.89
C LEU A 188 -6.02 0.26 -17.40
N PRO A 189 -6.07 1.52 -17.89
CA PRO A 189 -6.08 1.79 -19.33
C PRO A 189 -4.82 1.30 -20.03
N VAL A 190 -3.66 1.46 -19.40
CA VAL A 190 -2.36 1.01 -19.96
C VAL A 190 -2.34 -0.51 -20.06
N ILE A 191 -2.85 -1.19 -19.05
CA ILE A 191 -2.91 -2.65 -19.01
C ILE A 191 -3.84 -3.21 -20.06
N ARG A 192 -4.98 -2.54 -20.31
CA ARG A 192 -5.89 -2.94 -21.40
C ARG A 192 -5.26 -2.78 -22.77
N SER A 193 -4.35 -1.82 -22.94
CA SER A 193 -3.64 -1.59 -24.21
C SER A 193 -2.43 -2.52 -24.43
N MET A 194 -1.90 -3.15 -23.37
CA MET A 194 -0.74 -4.04 -23.48
C MET A 194 -1.15 -5.48 -23.78
N THR A 195 -0.53 -6.07 -24.81
CA THR A 195 -0.66 -7.48 -25.18
C THR A 195 0.13 -8.38 -24.23
N LEU A 196 -0.40 -8.58 -23.02
CA LEU A 196 0.22 -9.43 -22.00
C LEU A 196 -0.19 -10.91 -22.16
N GLN A 197 0.73 -11.82 -21.84
CA GLN A 197 0.43 -13.25 -21.77
C GLN A 197 -0.64 -13.53 -20.71
N ARG A 198 -1.51 -14.53 -20.95
CA ARG A 198 -2.68 -14.83 -20.10
C ARG A 198 -2.34 -14.92 -18.60
N ARG A 199 -1.22 -15.55 -18.24
CA ARG A 199 -0.80 -15.69 -16.83
C ARG A 199 -0.36 -14.38 -16.19
N GLN A 200 0.32 -13.53 -16.94
CA GLN A 200 0.71 -12.19 -16.47
C GLN A 200 -0.53 -11.31 -16.29
N LYS A 201 -1.52 -11.46 -17.19
CA LYS A 201 -2.81 -10.79 -17.07
C LYS A 201 -3.57 -11.25 -15.82
N MET A 202 -3.57 -12.54 -15.47
CA MET A 202 -4.18 -13.04 -14.24
C MET A 202 -3.52 -12.48 -12.98
N TRP A 203 -2.18 -12.49 -12.90
CA TRP A 203 -1.45 -11.89 -11.77
C TRP A 203 -1.81 -10.41 -11.58
N LEU A 204 -1.86 -9.69 -12.70
CA LEU A 204 -2.17 -8.28 -12.70
C LEU A 204 -3.61 -8.03 -12.24
N CYS A 205 -4.59 -8.78 -12.77
CA CYS A 205 -5.97 -8.73 -12.29
C CYS A 205 -6.07 -8.99 -10.79
N PHE A 206 -5.35 -10.00 -10.27
CA PHE A 206 -5.32 -10.32 -8.85
C PHE A 206 -4.85 -9.13 -8.01
N VAL A 207 -3.73 -8.51 -8.38
CA VAL A 207 -3.20 -7.33 -7.67
C VAL A 207 -4.18 -6.14 -7.76
N PHE A 208 -4.82 -5.92 -8.91
CA PHE A 208 -5.84 -4.86 -9.03
C PHE A 208 -7.06 -5.11 -8.14
N SER A 209 -7.52 -6.36 -8.06
CA SER A 209 -8.62 -6.73 -7.17
C SER A 209 -8.29 -6.42 -5.71
N LEU A 210 -7.05 -6.67 -5.28
CA LEU A 210 -6.59 -6.27 -3.94
C LEU A 210 -6.60 -4.74 -3.76
N GLY A 211 -6.22 -3.99 -4.79
CA GLY A 211 -6.31 -2.52 -4.79
C GLY A 211 -7.74 -2.01 -4.58
N PHE A 212 -8.71 -2.57 -5.31
CA PHE A 212 -10.12 -2.24 -5.10
C PHE A 212 -10.64 -2.68 -3.72
N MET A 213 -10.12 -3.78 -3.17
CA MET A 213 -10.44 -4.20 -1.80
C MET A 213 -10.01 -3.13 -0.78
N VAL A 214 -8.85 -2.48 -0.96
CA VAL A 214 -8.43 -1.35 -0.11
C VAL A 214 -9.45 -0.20 -0.18
N CYS A 215 -9.88 0.18 -1.39
CA CYS A 215 -10.91 1.22 -1.54
C CYS A 215 -12.22 0.86 -0.82
N LEU A 216 -12.62 -0.43 -0.87
CA LEU A 216 -13.82 -0.92 -0.21
C LEU A 216 -13.68 -0.86 1.32
N VAL A 217 -12.54 -1.30 1.86
CA VAL A 217 -12.24 -1.20 3.31
C VAL A 217 -12.27 0.26 3.76
N ALA A 218 -11.67 1.17 2.99
CA ALA A 218 -11.71 2.61 3.26
C ALA A 218 -13.14 3.17 3.28
N SER A 219 -13.99 2.70 2.36
CA SER A 219 -15.41 3.11 2.28
C SER A 219 -16.23 2.57 3.47
N ILE A 220 -16.00 1.32 3.87
CA ILE A 220 -16.63 0.74 5.08
C ILE A 220 -16.17 1.50 6.32
N ARG A 221 -14.90 1.90 6.37
CA ARG A 221 -14.36 2.68 7.48
C ARG A 221 -15.04 4.04 7.63
N LEU A 222 -15.37 4.71 6.53
CA LEU A 222 -16.15 5.96 6.55
C LEU A 222 -17.51 5.76 7.25
N TYR A 223 -18.19 4.63 7.01
CA TYR A 223 -19.44 4.29 7.71
C TYR A 223 -19.23 4.12 9.21
N TYR A 224 -18.23 3.35 9.64
CA TYR A 224 -17.94 3.20 11.07
C TYR A 224 -17.44 4.48 11.73
N MET A 225 -16.72 5.33 11.00
CA MET A 225 -16.33 6.66 11.48
C MET A 225 -17.57 7.53 11.72
N TYR A 226 -18.58 7.45 10.84
CA TYR A 226 -19.87 8.10 11.05
C TYR A 226 -20.50 7.71 12.37
N HIS A 227 -20.65 6.41 12.59
CA HIS A 227 -21.22 5.88 13.82
C HIS A 227 -20.42 6.27 15.06
N MET A 228 -19.08 6.21 15.00
CA MET A 228 -18.22 6.59 16.13
C MET A 228 -18.36 8.06 16.51
N VAL A 229 -18.46 8.98 15.53
CA VAL A 229 -18.59 10.42 15.80
C VAL A 229 -19.97 10.78 16.34
N THR A 230 -21.01 10.06 15.93
CA THR A 230 -22.39 10.29 16.39
C THR A 230 -22.76 9.52 17.66
N SER A 231 -21.93 8.59 18.11
CA SER A 231 -22.18 7.75 19.28
C SER A 231 -21.83 8.45 20.59
N ASP A 232 -22.60 8.15 21.63
CA ASP A 232 -22.33 8.59 23.01
C ASP A 232 -21.12 7.87 23.63
N ASP A 233 -20.74 6.70 23.10
CA ASP A 233 -19.56 5.94 23.53
C ASP A 233 -18.58 5.62 22.39
N PRO A 234 -17.77 6.60 21.97
CA PRO A 234 -16.78 6.41 20.91
C PRO A 234 -15.68 5.41 21.28
N THR A 235 -15.44 5.19 22.59
CA THR A 235 -14.41 4.24 23.05
C THR A 235 -14.83 2.82 22.70
N TYR A 236 -16.10 2.49 22.92
CA TYR A 236 -16.67 1.17 22.65
C TYR A 236 -16.85 0.90 21.14
N ASP A 237 -17.34 1.88 20.38
CA ASP A 237 -17.65 1.70 18.95
C ASP A 237 -16.42 1.76 18.03
N SER A 238 -15.26 2.19 18.54
CA SER A 238 -14.02 2.33 17.76
C SER A 238 -13.31 1.00 17.42
N MET A 239 -13.71 -0.13 18.04
CA MET A 239 -13.02 -1.43 17.82
C MET A 239 -13.00 -1.85 16.35
N VAL A 240 -14.16 -1.77 15.69
CA VAL A 240 -14.30 -2.16 14.28
C VAL A 240 -13.52 -1.21 13.38
N LEU A 241 -13.54 0.09 13.71
CA LEU A 241 -12.79 1.11 13.00
C LEU A 241 -11.29 0.81 13.00
N ILE A 242 -10.74 0.35 14.13
CA ILE A 242 -9.32 0.02 14.28
C ILE A 242 -8.94 -1.20 13.44
N VAL A 243 -9.78 -2.24 13.46
CA VAL A 243 -9.58 -3.43 12.62
C VAL A 243 -9.49 -3.02 11.14
N LEU A 244 -10.36 -2.13 10.68
CA LEU A 244 -10.35 -1.63 9.31
C LEU A 244 -9.08 -0.82 9.01
N CYS A 245 -8.63 0.03 9.95
CA CYS A 245 -7.37 0.78 9.80
C CYS A 245 -6.16 -0.17 9.66
N PHE A 246 -6.10 -1.25 10.44
CA PHE A 246 -5.04 -2.26 10.31
C PHE A 246 -5.02 -2.92 8.95
N ILE A 247 -6.19 -3.39 8.50
CA ILE A 247 -6.33 -4.07 7.22
C ILE A 247 -5.95 -3.13 6.09
N GLU A 248 -6.49 -1.91 6.08
CA GLU A 248 -6.25 -0.92 5.05
C GLU A 248 -4.77 -0.52 4.95
N LEU A 249 -4.14 -0.17 6.08
CA LEU A 249 -2.74 0.27 6.10
C LEU A 249 -1.80 -0.85 5.62
N ASN A 250 -1.95 -2.04 6.19
CA ASN A 250 -1.07 -3.17 5.86
C ASN A 250 -1.29 -3.67 4.43
N LEU A 251 -2.54 -3.74 3.97
CA LEU A 251 -2.85 -4.14 2.60
C LEU A 251 -2.33 -3.10 1.59
N SER A 252 -2.46 -1.81 1.89
CA SER A 252 -1.92 -0.72 1.08
C SER A 252 -0.40 -0.83 0.90
N ILE A 253 0.33 -1.26 1.93
CA ILE A 253 1.79 -1.48 1.87
C ILE A 253 2.11 -2.78 1.11
N ALA A 254 1.35 -3.84 1.33
CA ALA A 254 1.61 -5.15 0.73
C ALA A 254 1.39 -5.17 -0.79
N ILE A 255 0.33 -4.53 -1.30
CA ILE A 255 -0.03 -4.54 -2.73
C ILE A 255 1.12 -4.08 -3.67
N PRO A 256 1.76 -2.90 -3.49
CA PRO A 256 2.86 -2.49 -4.36
C PRO A 256 4.07 -3.43 -4.26
N CYS A 257 4.26 -4.09 -3.12
CA CYS A 257 5.28 -5.12 -2.97
C CYS A 257 4.96 -6.32 -3.85
N LEU A 258 3.71 -6.80 -3.88
CA LEU A 258 3.27 -7.89 -4.76
C LEU A 258 3.49 -7.57 -6.25
N ILE A 259 3.28 -6.32 -6.69
CA ILE A 259 3.56 -5.89 -8.08
C ILE A 259 5.01 -6.22 -8.48
N THR A 260 5.95 -6.03 -7.56
CA THR A 260 7.40 -6.21 -7.80
C THR A 260 7.93 -7.61 -7.53
N LEU A 261 7.09 -8.55 -7.08
CA LEU A 261 7.50 -9.94 -6.79
C LEU A 261 7.49 -10.85 -8.02
N LYS A 262 6.97 -10.38 -9.15
CA LYS A 262 6.94 -11.14 -10.42
C LYS A 262 8.26 -11.89 -10.74
N PRO A 263 9.46 -11.27 -10.65
CA PRO A 263 10.72 -11.95 -10.96
C PRO A 263 11.07 -13.10 -10.02
N ILE A 264 10.67 -13.03 -8.74
CA ILE A 264 10.85 -14.13 -7.79
C ILE A 264 9.94 -15.29 -8.17
N VAL A 265 8.69 -15.01 -8.50
CA VAL A 265 7.71 -16.03 -8.92
C VAL A 265 8.23 -16.77 -10.17
N ASP A 266 8.80 -16.03 -11.13
CA ASP A 266 9.42 -16.59 -12.33
C ASP A 266 10.60 -17.54 -12.00
N ARG A 267 11.38 -17.24 -10.95
CA ARG A 267 12.61 -17.98 -10.59
C ARG A 267 12.36 -19.16 -9.64
N VAL A 268 11.45 -19.03 -8.69
CA VAL A 268 11.10 -20.06 -7.70
C VAL A 268 10.18 -21.12 -8.32
N PHE A 269 9.32 -20.71 -9.24
CA PHE A 269 8.45 -21.61 -9.98
C PHE A 269 8.75 -21.51 -11.49
N PRO A 270 9.89 -22.06 -11.95
CA PRO A 270 10.22 -22.13 -13.38
C PRO A 270 9.20 -23.06 -14.05
N GLY A 271 8.09 -22.49 -14.53
CA GLY A 271 6.91 -23.26 -14.92
C GLY A 271 5.57 -22.57 -14.62
N PHE A 272 5.52 -21.70 -13.60
CA PHE A 272 4.30 -20.99 -13.21
C PHE A 272 3.98 -19.83 -14.16
N LEU A 273 5.00 -19.18 -14.75
CA LEU A 273 4.82 -18.11 -15.74
C LEU A 273 5.35 -18.48 -17.14
N LEU A 274 6.25 -19.46 -17.24
CA LEU A 274 6.68 -20.09 -18.49
C LEU A 274 6.06 -21.49 -18.61
N GLN A 275 5.06 -21.71 -19.47
CA GLN A 275 5.01 -22.96 -20.26
C GLN A 275 3.88 -22.93 -21.32
N LYS A 276 4.26 -22.92 -22.62
CA LYS A 276 3.78 -23.89 -23.63
C LYS A 276 4.41 -23.73 -25.03
N ASP A 277 5.27 -22.75 -25.29
CA ASP A 277 5.85 -22.64 -26.64
C ASP A 277 6.94 -23.71 -26.92
N ALA A 278 7.60 -24.23 -25.88
CA ALA A 278 8.57 -25.33 -26.03
C ALA A 278 7.91 -26.71 -26.18
N ALA A 279 6.75 -26.94 -25.56
CA ALA A 279 6.03 -28.21 -25.65
C ALA A 279 5.35 -28.40 -27.01
N ILE A 280 4.92 -27.31 -27.67
CA ILE A 280 4.37 -27.37 -29.04
C ILE A 280 5.50 -27.66 -30.05
N ARG A 281 6.70 -27.08 -29.87
CA ARG A 281 7.86 -27.34 -30.74
C ARG A 281 8.45 -28.76 -30.62
N LEU A 282 8.18 -29.46 -29.52
CA LEU A 282 8.59 -30.85 -29.33
C LEU A 282 7.49 -31.85 -29.73
N ALA A 283 6.21 -31.43 -29.71
CA ALA A 283 5.08 -32.23 -30.18
C ALA A 283 4.89 -32.15 -31.70
N ASP A 284 5.29 -31.05 -32.33
CA ASP A 284 5.38 -30.90 -33.78
C ASP A 284 6.75 -31.44 -34.22
N GLY A 285 6.84 -32.75 -34.47
CA GLY A 285 8.04 -33.45 -34.91
C GLY A 285 8.52 -33.07 -36.32
N SER A 286 8.52 -31.77 -36.63
CA SER A 286 8.90 -31.23 -37.93
C SER A 286 10.41 -30.97 -37.93
N PRO A 287 11.20 -31.72 -38.74
CA PRO A 287 12.63 -31.48 -38.82
C PRO A 287 12.87 -30.06 -39.35
N ALA A 288 13.82 -29.36 -38.73
CA ALA A 288 14.22 -28.01 -39.11
C ALA A 288 14.53 -27.95 -40.62
N ARG A 289 13.66 -27.30 -41.40
CA ARG A 289 14.00 -26.88 -42.76
C ARG A 289 14.93 -25.67 -42.67
N PRO A 290 16.16 -25.74 -43.20
CA PRO A 290 16.99 -24.55 -43.32
C PRO A 290 16.42 -23.68 -44.44
N ASN A 291 16.50 -22.36 -44.27
CA ASN A 291 16.04 -21.29 -45.17
C ASN A 291 14.53 -20.94 -45.16
N ASP A 292 14.15 -20.02 -44.26
CA ASP A 292 13.26 -18.93 -44.66
C ASP A 292 13.65 -17.63 -43.93
N SER A 293 14.18 -16.68 -44.69
CA SER A 293 14.74 -15.40 -44.24
C SER A 293 13.65 -14.33 -44.05
N ARG A 294 12.51 -14.66 -43.45
CA ARG A 294 11.38 -13.74 -43.28
C ARG A 294 10.79 -13.75 -41.87
N HIS A 295 11.56 -13.29 -40.89
CA HIS A 295 10.99 -12.82 -39.63
C HIS A 295 11.62 -11.49 -39.19
N PRO A 296 10.82 -10.52 -38.72
CA PRO A 296 11.34 -9.29 -38.13
C PRO A 296 12.02 -9.60 -36.79
N PRO A 297 13.10 -8.89 -36.44
CA PRO A 297 13.90 -9.21 -35.26
C PRO A 297 13.07 -9.02 -33.98
N THR A 298 13.08 -10.04 -33.13
CA THR A 298 12.49 -10.01 -31.79
C THR A 298 13.56 -9.55 -30.79
N ILE A 299 13.16 -8.79 -29.77
CA ILE A 299 13.98 -8.07 -28.76
C ILE A 299 15.08 -8.89 -28.05
N SER A 300 15.13 -10.21 -28.22
CA SER A 300 16.08 -11.11 -27.55
C SER A 300 17.21 -11.65 -28.44
N SER A 301 17.39 -11.17 -29.67
CA SER A 301 18.57 -11.53 -30.47
C SER A 301 19.83 -10.86 -29.89
N PRO A 302 20.94 -11.59 -29.65
CA PRO A 302 22.22 -10.96 -29.37
C PRO A 302 22.56 -9.97 -30.48
N LEU A 303 22.95 -8.75 -30.10
CA LEU A 303 23.47 -7.75 -31.05
C LEU A 303 24.60 -8.39 -31.89
N PRO A 304 24.58 -8.28 -33.23
CA PRO A 304 25.69 -8.71 -34.06
C PRO A 304 26.95 -7.99 -33.58
N ARG A 305 28.02 -8.74 -33.30
CA ARG A 305 29.34 -8.14 -33.03
C ARG A 305 29.71 -7.24 -34.22
N PRO A 306 30.22 -6.02 -33.99
CA PRO A 306 30.66 -5.17 -35.09
C PRO A 306 31.75 -5.91 -35.88
N LEU A 307 31.51 -6.04 -37.18
CA LEU A 307 32.43 -6.60 -38.16
C LEU A 307 33.73 -5.78 -38.09
N ARG A 308 34.81 -6.38 -37.60
CA ARG A 308 36.16 -5.82 -37.67
C ARG A 308 36.45 -5.67 -39.17
N ARG A 309 36.57 -4.43 -39.66
CA ARG A 309 37.10 -4.19 -41.01
C ARG A 309 38.56 -4.58 -40.98
N ASP A 310 38.86 -5.72 -41.58
CA ASP A 310 40.21 -6.02 -42.03
C ASP A 310 40.48 -5.10 -43.22
N LEU A 311 41.08 -3.96 -42.92
CA LEU A 311 41.74 -3.07 -43.87
C LEU A 311 43.25 -3.30 -43.68
N GLU A 312 43.75 -4.40 -44.22
CA GLU A 312 45.15 -4.48 -44.63
C GLU A 312 45.13 -4.42 -46.17
N MET A 313 45.49 -3.24 -46.67
CA MET A 313 45.77 -3.01 -48.08
C MET A 313 47.11 -3.65 -48.41
N ASP A 314 47.09 -4.49 -49.43
CA ASP A 314 48.27 -4.93 -50.15
C ASP A 314 48.62 -3.87 -51.21
N GLU A 315 49.92 -3.57 -51.28
CA GLU A 315 50.73 -2.98 -52.36
C GLU A 315 50.37 -1.61 -52.98
N GLY A 316 51.33 -0.68 -52.84
CA GLY A 316 51.46 0.60 -53.54
C GLY A 316 52.66 1.40 -53.03
#